data_AF-A0A4Q3UT21-F1
#
_entry.id   AF-A0A4Q3UT21-F1
#
_cell.length_a   1.000
_cell.length_b   1.000
_cell.length_c   1.000
_cell.angle_alpha   90.00
_cell.angle_beta   90.00
_cell.angle_gamma   90.00
#
_symmetry.space_group_name_H-M   'P 1'
#
loop_
_entity.id
_entity.type
_entity.pdbx_description
1 polymer ?
#
loop_
_entity_poly.entity_id
_entity_poly.type
_entity_poly.pdbx_seq_one_letter_code
_entity_poly.pdbx_strand_id
1 'polypeptide(L)'
;MGDTPAPATPAPAAVTPQPVSYRRYALALLVAIYTINFLDRQVVTLLIEPIKQDLHLTDFEVGAMGGLWFALLYTILGIPIARYADKGDRPMILTVSLTIWSGFTVVAGFAQNFFMLALSRMGVGVGEAGCTPTAHSLITDYFPKESRARALAIYSMGISIGSLLGMALGG
;
A
#
# COMPACT_ATOMS: atom_id res chain seq x y z
N MET A 1 -12.27 54.42 16.66
CA MET A 1 -12.30 52.95 16.81
C MET A 1 -11.68 52.40 15.54
N GLY A 2 -10.39 52.08 15.58
CA GLY A 2 -9.60 51.76 14.39
C GLY A 2 -9.72 50.28 14.06
N ASP A 3 -10.37 49.97 12.94
CA ASP A 3 -10.39 48.62 12.37
C ASP A 3 -8.98 48.28 11.90
N THR A 4 -8.29 47.43 12.66
CA THR A 4 -7.02 46.86 12.22
C THR A 4 -7.35 45.72 11.25
N PRO A 5 -6.89 45.75 9.98
CA PRO A 5 -7.18 44.68 9.04
C PRO A 5 -6.57 43.36 9.56
N ALA A 6 -7.37 42.30 9.58
CA ALA A 6 -6.90 40.98 9.96
C ALA A 6 -5.71 40.56 9.05
N PRO A 7 -4.67 39.92 9.61
CA PRO A 7 -3.51 39.49 8.82
C PRO A 7 -3.97 38.52 7.72
N ALA A 8 -3.60 38.84 6.47
CA ALA A 8 -3.91 38.02 5.31
C ALA A 8 -3.31 36.62 5.50
N THR A 9 -4.16 35.59 5.43
CA THR A 9 -3.73 34.19 5.41
C THR A 9 -2.69 34.00 4.29
N PRO A 10 -1.48 33.48 4.57
CA PRO A 10 -0.49 33.24 3.53
C PRO A 10 -1.11 32.35 2.45
N ALA A 11 -1.03 32.79 1.19
CA ALA A 11 -1.45 31.97 0.06
C ALA A 11 -0.70 30.63 0.12
N PRO A 12 -1.36 29.48 -0.16
CA PRO A 12 -0.68 28.19 -0.19
C PRO A 12 0.53 28.29 -1.11
N ALA A 13 1.71 27.90 -0.62
CA ALA A 13 2.93 27.89 -1.41
C ALA A 13 2.68 27.16 -2.74
N ALA A 14 2.82 27.86 -3.86
CA ALA A 14 2.58 27.29 -5.17
C ALA A 14 3.57 26.13 -5.40
N VAL A 15 3.06 24.90 -5.40
CA VAL A 15 3.86 23.70 -5.70
C VAL A 15 4.45 23.90 -7.09
N THR A 16 5.79 23.93 -7.15
CA THR A 16 6.50 24.16 -8.40
C THR A 16 6.11 23.04 -9.37
N PRO A 17 5.65 23.36 -10.60
CA PRO A 17 5.22 22.33 -11.54
C PRO A 17 6.38 21.38 -11.84
N GLN A 18 6.28 20.13 -11.39
CA GLN A 18 7.31 19.12 -11.68
C GLN A 18 7.46 18.95 -13.20
N PRO A 19 8.67 18.68 -13.72
CA PRO A 19 8.87 18.47 -15.15
C PRO A 19 8.06 17.26 -15.64
N VAL A 20 7.59 17.30 -16.89
CA VAL A 20 6.72 16.25 -17.47
C VAL A 20 7.39 14.88 -17.43
N SER A 21 8.71 14.80 -17.62
CA SER A 21 9.49 13.58 -17.50
C SER A 21 9.39 12.95 -16.10
N TYR A 22 9.52 13.77 -15.05
CA TYR A 22 9.42 13.31 -13.67
C TYR A 22 8.01 12.81 -13.34
N ARG A 23 6.96 13.49 -13.80
CA ARG A 23 5.57 13.05 -13.59
C ARG A 23 5.30 11.68 -14.20
N ARG A 24 5.78 11.45 -15.43
CA ARG A 24 5.65 10.16 -16.13
C ARG A 24 6.42 9.05 -15.43
N TYR A 25 7.65 9.34 -14.99
CA TYR A 25 8.46 8.43 -14.21
C TYR A 25 7.78 8.05 -12.88
N ALA A 26 7.33 9.05 -12.11
CA ALA A 26 6.64 8.83 -10.84
C ALA A 26 5.35 8.02 -11.04
N LEU A 27 4.56 8.32 -12.07
CA LEU A 27 3.35 7.56 -12.37
C LEU A 27 3.67 6.11 -12.75
N ALA A 28 4.67 5.87 -13.60
CA ALA A 28 5.08 4.52 -13.96
C ALA A 28 5.56 3.73 -12.74
N LEU A 29 6.31 4.36 -11.85
CA LEU A 29 6.75 3.76 -10.59
C LEU A 29 5.55 3.43 -9.69
N LEU A 30 4.61 4.35 -9.50
CA LEU A 30 3.42 4.11 -8.68
C LEU A 30 2.54 2.98 -9.27
N VAL A 31 2.40 2.90 -10.58
CA VAL A 31 1.70 1.78 -11.26
C VAL A 31 2.42 0.46 -11.01
N ALA A 32 3.75 0.42 -11.12
CA ALA A 32 4.53 -0.78 -10.86
C ALA A 32 4.38 -1.24 -9.41
N ILE A 33 4.49 -0.31 -8.46
CA ILE A 33 4.25 -0.57 -7.03
C ILE A 33 2.86 -1.16 -6.81
N TYR A 34 1.83 -0.56 -7.40
CA TYR A 34 0.46 -1.02 -7.21
C TYR A 34 0.18 -2.36 -7.89
N THR A 35 0.84 -2.62 -9.02
CA THR A 35 0.84 -3.92 -9.69
C THR A 35 1.42 -5.01 -8.80
N ILE A 36 2.60 -4.78 -8.23
CA ILE A 36 3.24 -5.74 -7.32
C ILE A 36 2.38 -5.93 -6.06
N ASN A 37 1.73 -4.85 -5.60
CA ASN A 37 0.85 -4.91 -4.44
C ASN A 37 -0.32 -5.85 -4.67
N PHE A 38 -0.96 -5.73 -5.83
CA PHE A 38 -2.03 -6.63 -6.19
C PHE A 38 -1.52 -8.06 -6.45
N LEU A 39 -0.34 -8.21 -7.02
CA LEU A 39 0.28 -9.52 -7.25
C LEU A 39 0.51 -10.28 -5.94
N ASP A 40 1.08 -9.64 -4.90
CA ASP A 40 1.30 -10.27 -3.59
C ASP A 40 -0.01 -10.80 -2.97
N ARG A 41 -1.10 -10.03 -3.10
CA ARG A 41 -2.43 -10.45 -2.65
C ARG A 41 -2.94 -11.67 -3.39
N GLN A 42 -2.67 -11.77 -4.69
CA GLN A 42 -3.08 -12.93 -5.49
C GLN A 42 -2.27 -14.18 -5.15
N VAL A 43 -0.97 -14.06 -4.95
CA VAL A 43 -0.08 -15.19 -4.64
C VAL A 43 -0.57 -15.98 -3.42
N VAL A 44 -0.97 -15.29 -2.35
CA VAL A 44 -1.45 -15.96 -1.13
C VAL A 44 -2.75 -16.71 -1.36
N THR A 45 -3.66 -16.16 -2.18
CA THR A 45 -4.91 -16.83 -2.53
C THR A 45 -4.67 -18.09 -3.37
N LEU A 46 -3.69 -18.04 -4.27
CA LEU A 46 -3.34 -19.16 -5.16
C LEU A 46 -2.61 -20.28 -4.40
N LEU A 47 -1.71 -19.91 -3.48
CA LEU A 47 -0.91 -20.86 -2.73
C LEU A 47 -1.57 -21.33 -1.42
N ILE A 48 -2.81 -20.93 -1.13
CA ILE A 48 -3.42 -21.21 0.17
C ILE A 48 -3.56 -22.70 0.45
N GLU A 49 -3.90 -23.50 -0.55
CA GLU A 49 -4.07 -24.96 -0.41
C GLU A 49 -2.71 -25.68 -0.24
N PRO A 50 -1.67 -25.41 -1.07
CA PRO A 50 -0.31 -25.89 -0.78
C PRO A 50 0.22 -25.48 0.59
N ILE A 51 0.05 -24.21 0.99
CA ILE A 51 0.48 -23.71 2.30
C ILE A 51 -0.24 -24.46 3.43
N LYS A 52 -1.55 -24.71 3.28
CA LYS A 52 -2.34 -25.47 4.24
C LYS A 52 -1.81 -26.90 4.39
N GLN A 53 -1.44 -27.55 3.29
CA GLN A 53 -0.88 -28.89 3.30
C GLN A 53 0.52 -28.93 3.91
N ASP A 54 1.42 -28.03 3.52
CA ASP A 54 2.81 -27.98 3.99
C ASP A 54 2.92 -27.64 5.49
N LEU A 55 2.05 -26.75 5.98
CA LEU A 55 2.04 -26.34 7.38
C LEU A 55 1.05 -27.12 8.25
N HIS A 56 0.36 -28.12 7.67
CA HIS A 56 -0.69 -28.92 8.31
C HIS A 56 -1.78 -28.06 8.99
N LEU A 57 -2.23 -26.99 8.32
CA LEU A 57 -3.21 -26.06 8.86
C LEU A 57 -4.64 -26.58 8.69
N THR A 58 -5.49 -26.20 9.64
CA THR A 58 -6.93 -26.43 9.58
C THR A 58 -7.64 -25.33 8.77
N ASP A 59 -8.82 -25.63 8.24
CA ASP A 59 -9.68 -24.62 7.58
C ASP A 59 -10.04 -23.46 8.52
N PHE A 60 -10.17 -23.75 9.82
CA PHE A 60 -10.39 -22.73 10.84
C PHE A 60 -9.21 -21.77 10.97
N GLU A 61 -7.98 -22.27 10.98
CA GLU A 61 -6.77 -21.44 11.07
C GLU A 61 -6.61 -20.54 9.84
N VAL A 62 -6.80 -21.09 8.65
CA VAL A 62 -6.78 -20.33 7.38
C VAL A 62 -7.85 -19.23 7.40
N GLY A 63 -9.07 -19.54 7.84
CA GLY A 63 -10.14 -18.55 7.98
C GLY A 63 -9.85 -17.50 9.07
N ALA A 64 -9.28 -17.92 10.21
CA ALA A 64 -8.93 -17.04 11.31
C ALA A 64 -7.81 -16.06 10.97
N MET A 65 -6.88 -16.45 10.08
CA MET A 65 -5.81 -15.59 9.58
C MET A 65 -6.34 -14.35 8.86
N GLY A 66 -7.40 -14.50 8.06
CA GLY A 66 -8.03 -13.38 7.34
C GLY A 66 -8.99 -12.54 8.17
N GLY A 67 -9.50 -13.07 9.29
CA GLY A 67 -10.54 -12.43 10.09
C GLY A 67 -10.07 -11.96 11.47
N LEU A 68 -10.08 -12.88 12.44
CA LEU A 68 -9.87 -12.56 13.86
C LEU A 68 -8.46 -12.05 14.15
N TRP A 69 -7.44 -12.76 13.66
CA TRP A 69 -6.05 -12.35 13.85
C TRP A 69 -5.77 -11.03 13.16
N PHE A 70 -6.25 -10.90 11.92
CA PHE A 70 -6.19 -9.65 11.17
C PHE A 70 -6.76 -8.47 11.96
N ALA A 71 -7.98 -8.59 12.51
CA ALA A 71 -8.60 -7.50 13.26
C ALA A 71 -7.83 -7.12 14.54
N LEU A 72 -7.42 -8.11 15.33
CA LEU A 72 -6.75 -7.90 16.62
C LEU A 72 -5.40 -7.18 16.43
N LEU A 73 -4.53 -7.76 15.63
CA LEU A 73 -3.17 -7.26 15.45
C LEU A 73 -3.16 -5.98 14.59
N TYR A 74 -4.08 -5.80 13.63
CA TYR A 74 -4.23 -4.54 12.88
C TYR A 74 -4.67 -3.40 13.80
N THR A 75 -5.55 -3.65 14.76
CA THR A 75 -5.98 -2.64 15.74
C THR A 75 -4.83 -2.26 16.68
N ILE A 76 -4.05 -3.24 17.14
CA ILE A 76 -2.93 -3.02 18.07
C ILE A 76 -1.74 -2.33 17.38
N LEU A 77 -1.35 -2.80 16.19
CA LEU A 77 -0.13 -2.35 15.49
C LEU A 77 -0.40 -1.29 14.43
N GLY A 78 -1.54 -1.36 13.75
CA GLY A 78 -1.90 -0.44 12.67
C GLY A 78 -2.18 0.98 13.16
N ILE A 79 -2.83 1.16 14.32
CA ILE A 79 -3.15 2.50 14.86
C ILE A 79 -1.88 3.31 15.20
N PRO A 80 -0.87 2.77 15.91
CA PRO A 80 0.38 3.48 16.16
C PRO A 80 1.15 3.83 14.87
N ILE A 81 1.20 2.88 13.93
CA ILE A 81 1.93 3.05 12.67
C ILE A 81 1.26 4.10 11.79
N ALA A 82 -0.08 4.09 11.69
CA ALA A 82 -0.85 5.10 10.97
C ALA A 82 -0.60 6.50 11.56
N ARG A 83 -0.61 6.64 12.89
CA ARG A 83 -0.31 7.92 13.56
C ARG A 83 1.10 8.44 13.31
N TYR A 84 2.07 7.54 13.14
CA TYR A 84 3.44 7.93 12.80
C TYR A 84 3.57 8.30 11.31
N ALA A 85 2.84 7.62 10.43
CA ALA A 85 2.78 7.93 9.01
C ALA A 85 2.12 9.29 8.74
N ASP A 86 1.13 9.71 9.52
CA ASP A 86 0.38 10.96 9.32
C ASP A 86 1.21 12.26 9.43
N LYS A 87 2.47 12.19 9.90
CA LYS A 87 3.32 13.37 10.14
C LYS A 87 4.53 13.50 9.21
N GLY A 88 4.68 12.60 8.24
CA GLY A 88 5.91 12.47 7.44
C GLY A 88 5.83 12.99 6.00
N ASP A 89 6.99 13.01 5.33
CA ASP A 89 7.10 13.24 3.89
C ASP A 89 6.43 12.11 3.11
N ARG A 90 5.53 12.44 2.19
CA ARG A 90 4.76 11.44 1.40
C ARG A 90 5.64 10.38 0.72
N PRO A 91 6.77 10.73 0.06
CA PRO A 91 7.67 9.71 -0.49
C PRO A 91 8.29 8.81 0.58
N MET A 92 8.65 9.35 1.75
CA MET A 92 9.21 8.58 2.86
C MET A 92 8.17 7.59 3.40
N ILE A 93 6.91 8.01 3.57
CA ILE A 93 5.81 7.13 4.00
C ILE A 93 5.64 5.98 3.02
N LEU A 94 5.67 6.26 1.71
CA LEU A 94 5.58 5.23 0.67
C LEU A 94 6.77 4.26 0.77
N THR A 95 8.00 4.76 0.88
CA THR A 95 9.20 3.91 1.00
C THR A 95 9.17 3.04 2.25
N VAL A 96 8.78 3.57 3.41
CA VAL A 96 8.64 2.80 4.65
C VAL A 96 7.57 1.73 4.49
N SER A 97 6.42 2.09 3.93
CA SER A 97 5.31 1.16 3.64
C SER A 97 5.77 -0.01 2.76
N LEU A 98 6.49 0.29 1.67
CA LEU A 98 7.07 -0.72 0.77
C LEU A 98 8.10 -1.60 1.46
N THR A 99 8.95 -1.02 2.30
CA THR A 99 10.00 -1.74 3.01
C THR A 99 9.41 -2.71 4.02
N ILE A 100 8.41 -2.26 4.81
CA ILE A 100 7.69 -3.09 5.77
C ILE A 100 6.99 -4.23 5.04
N TRP A 101 6.20 -3.90 4.01
CA TRP A 101 5.48 -4.91 3.23
C TRP A 101 6.44 -5.94 2.63
N SER A 102 7.47 -5.50 1.90
CA SER A 102 8.42 -6.42 1.26
C SER A 102 9.16 -7.28 2.28
N GLY A 103 9.57 -6.69 3.42
CA GLY A 103 10.23 -7.43 4.49
C GLY A 103 9.33 -8.55 5.05
N PHE A 104 8.06 -8.24 5.32
CA PHE A 104 7.12 -9.25 5.79
C PHE A 104 6.74 -10.28 4.73
N THR A 105 6.69 -9.91 3.43
CA THR A 105 6.52 -10.88 2.34
C THR A 105 7.68 -11.88 2.31
N VAL A 106 8.93 -11.42 2.51
CA VAL A 106 10.09 -12.32 2.61
C VAL A 106 9.95 -13.24 3.83
N VAL A 107 9.59 -12.71 5.01
CA VAL A 107 9.38 -13.52 6.21
C VAL A 107 8.26 -14.55 6.00
N ALA A 108 7.19 -14.20 5.28
CA ALA A 108 6.12 -15.14 4.94
C ALA A 108 6.63 -16.31 4.08
N GLY A 109 7.56 -16.07 3.15
CA GLY A 109 8.18 -17.11 2.33
C GLY A 109 9.04 -18.11 3.12
N PHE A 110 9.47 -17.75 4.33
CA PHE A 110 10.19 -18.64 5.26
C PHE A 110 9.30 -19.14 6.41
N ALA A 111 7.98 -18.96 6.33
CA ALA A 111 7.09 -19.36 7.41
C ALA A 111 7.09 -20.88 7.62
N GLN A 112 7.32 -21.30 8.87
CA GLN A 112 7.35 -22.73 9.26
C GLN A 112 6.15 -23.15 10.11
N ASN A 113 5.28 -22.21 10.47
CA ASN A 113 4.10 -22.46 11.29
C ASN A 113 3.04 -21.38 11.08
N PHE A 114 1.83 -21.66 11.57
CA PHE A 114 0.68 -20.76 11.48
C PHE A 114 0.98 -19.35 12.00
N PHE A 115 1.58 -19.23 13.20
CA PHE A 115 1.81 -17.93 13.83
C PHE A 115 2.77 -17.05 13.03
N MET A 116 3.84 -17.65 12.49
CA MET A 116 4.80 -16.94 11.65
C MET A 116 4.15 -16.47 10.35
N LEU A 117 3.34 -17.32 9.71
CA LEU A 117 2.60 -16.95 8.50
C LEU A 117 1.59 -15.84 8.78
N ALA A 118 0.78 -15.99 9.84
CA ALA A 118 -0.24 -15.03 10.23
C ALA A 118 0.38 -13.66 10.55
N LEU A 119 1.42 -13.61 11.40
CA LEU A 119 2.09 -12.36 11.74
C LEU A 119 2.70 -11.69 10.50
N SER A 120 3.28 -12.49 9.60
CA SER A 120 3.85 -11.97 8.36
C SER A 120 2.79 -11.39 7.44
N ARG A 121 1.68 -12.10 7.19
CA ARG A 121 0.56 -11.60 6.38
C ARG A 121 -0.05 -10.32 6.92
N MET A 122 -0.05 -10.18 8.23
CA MET A 122 -0.52 -8.97 8.88
C MET A 122 0.44 -7.81 8.75
N GLY A 123 1.73 -8.06 8.94
CA GLY A 123 2.78 -7.07 8.70
C GLY A 123 2.77 -6.58 7.26
N VAL A 124 2.52 -7.48 6.30
CA VAL A 124 2.20 -7.12 4.91
C VAL A 124 1.01 -6.16 4.87
N GLY A 125 -0.16 -6.56 5.39
CA GLY A 125 -1.37 -5.72 5.34
C GLY A 125 -1.20 -4.31 5.94
N VAL A 126 -0.42 -4.18 7.03
CA VAL A 126 -0.06 -2.90 7.62
C VAL A 126 0.79 -2.05 6.66
N GLY A 127 1.81 -2.64 6.04
CA GLY A 127 2.62 -1.95 5.03
C GLY A 127 1.80 -1.52 3.80
N GLU A 128 0.90 -2.38 3.32
CA GLU A 128 0.06 -2.06 2.16
C GLU A 128 -0.92 -0.91 2.40
N ALA A 129 -1.41 -0.75 3.64
CA ALA A 129 -2.38 0.29 3.99
C ALA A 129 -1.88 1.71 3.68
N GLY A 130 -0.57 1.94 3.77
CA GLY A 130 0.05 3.23 3.46
C GLY A 130 0.25 3.50 1.97
N CYS A 131 0.17 2.48 1.11
CA CYS A 131 0.53 2.61 -0.30
C CYS A 131 -0.47 3.46 -1.10
N THR A 132 -1.74 3.06 -1.13
CA THR A 132 -2.79 3.74 -1.91
C THR A 132 -3.05 5.20 -1.51
N PRO A 133 -3.26 5.57 -0.23
CA PRO A 133 -3.52 6.96 0.15
C PRO A 133 -2.33 7.87 -0.17
N THR A 134 -1.10 7.37 0.00
CA THR A 134 0.12 8.12 -0.30
C THR A 134 0.32 8.27 -1.81
N ALA A 135 0.09 7.21 -2.59
CA ALA A 135 0.15 7.25 -4.05
C ALA A 135 -0.88 8.23 -4.64
N HIS A 136 -2.13 8.19 -4.15
CA HIS A 136 -3.18 9.13 -4.57
C HIS A 136 -2.77 10.57 -4.27
N SER A 137 -2.26 10.83 -3.07
CA SER A 137 -1.79 12.14 -2.64
C SER A 137 -0.65 12.65 -3.54
N LEU A 138 0.35 11.82 -3.83
CA LEU A 138 1.46 12.16 -4.74
C LEU A 138 0.98 12.44 -6.16
N ILE A 139 0.06 11.62 -6.70
CA ILE A 139 -0.54 11.86 -8.03
C ILE A 139 -1.27 13.20 -8.04
N THR A 140 -1.99 13.54 -6.97
CA THR A 140 -2.70 14.83 -6.90
C THR A 140 -1.75 16.02 -6.88
N ASP A 141 -0.57 15.90 -6.26
CA ASP A 141 0.43 16.98 -6.22
C ASP A 141 1.19 17.10 -7.54
N TYR A 142 1.51 15.98 -8.18
CA TYR A 142 2.34 15.95 -9.39
C TYR A 142 1.57 16.28 -10.67
N PHE A 143 0.27 15.98 -10.71
CA PHE A 143 -0.55 16.17 -11.91
C PHE A 143 -1.54 17.34 -11.78
N PRO A 144 -1.59 18.24 -12.78
CA PRO A 144 -2.56 19.32 -12.81
C PRO A 144 -3.99 18.76 -12.95
N LYS A 145 -4.98 19.52 -12.49
CA LYS A 145 -6.39 19.07 -12.32
C LYS A 145 -6.95 18.44 -13.58
N GLU A 146 -6.60 18.96 -14.75
CA GLU A 146 -7.08 18.53 -16.07
C GLU A 146 -6.59 17.13 -16.45
N SER A 147 -5.43 16.71 -15.92
CA SER A 147 -4.81 15.42 -16.23
C SER A 147 -4.84 14.41 -15.08
N ARG A 148 -5.27 14.84 -13.88
CA ARG A 148 -5.29 14.04 -12.66
C ARG A 148 -6.19 12.81 -12.77
N ALA A 149 -7.38 12.97 -13.34
CA ALA A 149 -8.31 11.85 -13.54
C ALA A 149 -7.69 10.75 -14.41
N ARG A 150 -6.99 11.13 -15.48
CA ARG A 150 -6.26 10.20 -16.34
C ARG A 150 -5.11 9.52 -15.61
N ALA A 151 -4.34 10.27 -14.81
CA ALA A 151 -3.25 9.69 -14.03
C ALA A 151 -3.76 8.66 -12.99
N LEU A 152 -4.85 8.98 -12.29
CA LEU A 152 -5.50 8.04 -11.37
C LEU A 152 -6.07 6.81 -12.10
N ALA A 153 -6.66 6.99 -13.28
CA ALA A 153 -7.13 5.87 -14.10
C ALA A 153 -5.98 4.94 -14.51
N ILE A 154 -4.85 5.50 -14.94
CA ILE A 154 -3.63 4.73 -15.26
C ILE A 154 -3.10 4.01 -14.01
N TYR A 155 -3.08 4.67 -12.86
CA TYR A 155 -2.71 4.04 -11.59
C TYR A 155 -3.61 2.83 -11.28
N SER A 156 -4.93 2.97 -11.42
CA SER A 156 -5.88 1.87 -11.21
C SER A 156 -5.68 0.67 -12.14
N MET A 157 -5.09 0.86 -13.32
CA MET A 157 -4.74 -0.28 -14.20
C MET A 157 -3.77 -1.26 -13.55
N GLY A 158 -3.00 -0.82 -12.53
CA GLY A 158 -2.13 -1.70 -11.75
C GLY A 158 -2.88 -2.89 -11.13
N ILE A 159 -4.15 -2.72 -10.76
CA ILE A 159 -5.00 -3.82 -10.26
C ILE A 159 -5.18 -4.89 -11.33
N SER A 160 -5.57 -4.49 -12.54
CA SER A 160 -5.83 -5.40 -13.65
C SER A 160 -4.55 -6.12 -14.07
N ILE A 161 -3.44 -5.38 -14.20
CA ILE A 161 -2.13 -5.94 -14.56
C ILE A 161 -1.67 -6.92 -13.47
N GLY A 162 -1.73 -6.54 -12.20
CA GLY A 162 -1.31 -7.40 -11.09
C GLY A 162 -2.17 -8.66 -10.96
N SER A 163 -3.48 -8.53 -11.16
CA SER A 163 -4.42 -9.68 -11.18
C SER A 163 -4.10 -10.65 -12.31
N LEU A 164 -3.87 -10.14 -13.53
CA LEU A 164 -3.49 -10.93 -14.71
C LEU A 164 -2.17 -11.66 -14.47
N LEU A 165 -1.15 -10.96 -13.97
CA LEU A 165 0.15 -11.56 -13.65
C LEU A 165 0.03 -12.62 -12.55
N GLY A 166 -0.78 -12.36 -11.52
CA GLY A 166 -1.02 -13.33 -10.46
C GLY A 166 -1.62 -14.62 -10.98
N MET A 167 -2.68 -14.52 -11.80
CA MET A 167 -3.29 -15.69 -12.43
C MET A 167 -2.34 -16.41 -13.39
N ALA A 168 -1.53 -15.67 -14.16
CA ALA A 168 -0.59 -16.26 -15.12
C ALA A 168 0.61 -16.94 -14.47
N LEU A 169 1.04 -16.50 -13.28
CA LEU A 169 2.21 -17.04 -12.58
C LEU A 169 1.88 -18.12 -11.54
N GLY A 170 0.66 -18.14 -11.01
CA GLY A 170 0.23 -19.15 -10.03
C GLY A 170 -0.82 -20.14 -10.52
N GLY A 171 -1.15 -20.11 -11.81
CA GLY A 171 -1.98 -21.11 -12.49
C GLY A 171 -1.17 -22.19 -13.19
#